data_AF-A0A532U9S7-F1
#
_entry.id   AF-A0A532U9S7-F1
#
_cell.length_a   1.000
_cell.length_b   1.000
_cell.length_c   1.000
_cell.angle_alpha   90.00
_cell.angle_beta   90.00
_cell.angle_gamma   90.00
#
_symmetry.space_group_name_H-M   'P 1'
#
loop_
_entity.id
_entity.type
_entity.pdbx_description
1 polymer ?
#
loop_
_entity_poly.entity_id
_entity_poly.type
_entity_poly.pdbx_seq_one_letter_code
_entity_poly.pdbx_strand_id
1 'polypeptide(L)'
;MGLREAFAYLGEEAPQESIVVADTPKAFQLFCERYGRSDLVFQPFSVKKLTLAEDGVYFFLLQPGRRYLENHKIYHLISQRFSPVYVVRIRGLEAVSIYRIEGREALSQLAPLVSIQGEEERGEKQ
;
A
#
# COMPACT_ATOMS: atom_id res chain seq x y z
N MET A 1 1.73 13.61 12.86
CA MET A 1 3.13 13.51 12.44
C MET A 1 3.32 12.26 11.60
N GLY A 2 3.15 11.04 12.11
CA GLY A 2 3.61 9.79 11.48
C GLY A 2 3.48 9.58 9.96
N LEU A 3 2.41 10.06 9.31
CA LEU A 3 2.30 10.00 7.84
C LEU A 3 3.33 10.87 7.12
N ARG A 4 3.68 12.03 7.68
CA ARG A 4 4.70 12.92 7.11
C ARG A 4 6.04 12.21 6.99
N GLU A 5 6.47 11.54 8.06
CA GLU A 5 7.74 10.80 8.06
C GLU A 5 7.64 9.57 7.14
N ALA A 6 6.48 8.91 7.08
CA ALA A 6 6.27 7.80 6.16
C ALA A 6 6.36 8.22 4.69
N PHE A 7 5.74 9.34 4.32
CA PHE A 7 5.82 9.88 2.97
C PHE A 7 7.19 10.46 2.62
N ALA A 8 7.92 11.00 3.59
CA ALA A 8 9.32 11.40 3.39
C ALA A 8 10.18 10.18 3.02
N TYR A 9 10.05 9.08 3.78
CA TYR A 9 10.74 7.82 3.47
C TYR A 9 10.39 7.32 2.06
N LEU A 10 9.11 7.31 1.69
CA LEU A 10 8.72 6.93 0.33
C LEU A 10 9.29 7.86 -0.74
N GLY A 11 9.37 9.16 -0.44
CA GLY A 11 9.94 10.15 -1.34
C GLY A 11 11.37 9.82 -1.76
N GLU A 12 12.16 9.36 -0.79
CA GLU A 12 13.58 9.02 -0.94
C GLU A 12 13.81 7.60 -1.48
N GLU A 13 13.04 6.63 -1.01
CA GLU A 13 13.37 5.20 -1.17
C GLU A 13 12.49 4.46 -2.20
N ALA A 14 11.26 4.94 -2.47
CA ALA A 14 10.36 4.21 -3.35
C ALA A 14 10.84 4.31 -4.81
N PRO A 15 11.01 3.19 -5.54
CA PRO A 15 11.27 3.20 -6.98
C PRO A 15 10.21 3.99 -7.75
N GLN A 16 10.55 4.39 -8.98
CA GLN A 16 9.58 5.05 -9.85
C GLN A 16 8.34 4.18 -10.07
N GLU A 17 7.18 4.82 -10.20
CA GLU A 17 5.90 4.16 -10.50
C GLU A 17 5.43 3.15 -9.43
N SER A 18 6.06 3.16 -8.25
CA SER A 18 5.63 2.31 -7.14
C SER A 18 4.21 2.66 -6.69
N ILE A 19 3.49 1.64 -6.23
CA ILE A 19 2.10 1.73 -5.81
C ILE A 19 2.05 1.90 -4.30
N VAL A 20 1.51 3.03 -3.83
CA VAL A 20 1.30 3.33 -2.41
C VAL A 20 -0.12 2.96 -2.01
N VAL A 21 -0.24 1.98 -1.11
CA VAL A 21 -1.51 1.50 -0.59
C VAL A 21 -1.78 2.10 0.79
N ALA A 22 -2.77 2.99 0.88
CA ALA A 22 -3.11 3.70 2.13
C ALA A 22 -4.57 4.17 2.18
N ASP A 23 -5.02 4.61 3.36
CA ASP A 23 -6.37 5.16 3.60
C ASP A 23 -6.42 6.70 3.57
N THR A 24 -5.37 7.35 3.07
CA THR A 24 -5.21 8.82 3.14
C THR A 24 -4.85 9.45 1.80
N PRO A 25 -5.79 9.49 0.82
CA PRO A 25 -5.50 9.99 -0.54
C PRO A 25 -5.07 11.47 -0.56
N LYS A 26 -5.72 12.33 0.23
CA LYS A 26 -5.37 13.76 0.29
C LYS A 26 -3.97 14.00 0.86
N ALA A 27 -3.56 13.18 1.83
CA ALA A 27 -2.21 13.28 2.37
C ALA A 27 -1.19 12.83 1.33
N PHE A 28 -1.45 11.70 0.66
CA PHE A 28 -0.61 11.22 -0.44
C PHE A 28 -0.40 12.30 -1.50
N GLN A 29 -1.47 12.90 -2.03
CA GLN A 29 -1.39 13.95 -3.06
C GLN A 29 -0.51 15.13 -2.61
N LEU A 30 -0.78 15.67 -1.42
CA LEU A 30 -0.01 16.78 -0.85
C LEU A 30 1.48 16.46 -0.72
N PHE A 31 1.82 15.22 -0.37
CA PHE A 31 3.22 14.82 -0.19
C PHE A 31 3.92 14.50 -1.52
N CYS A 32 3.23 13.88 -2.48
CA CYS A 32 3.78 13.68 -3.81
C CYS A 32 4.13 15.02 -4.48
N GLU A 33 3.25 16.02 -4.36
CA GLU A 33 3.55 17.38 -4.84
C GLU A 33 4.76 17.99 -4.12
N ARG A 34 4.83 17.85 -2.79
CA ARG A 34 5.92 18.40 -1.98
C ARG A 34 7.29 17.77 -2.30
N TYR A 35 7.32 16.47 -2.54
CA TYR A 35 8.55 15.71 -2.75
C TYR A 35 8.87 15.48 -4.24
N GLY A 36 8.07 16.03 -5.16
CA GLY A 36 8.28 15.84 -6.61
C GLY A 36 8.07 14.39 -7.07
N ARG A 37 7.21 13.64 -6.39
CA ARG A 37 6.93 12.21 -6.64
C ARG A 37 5.57 11.97 -7.27
N SER A 38 5.28 12.72 -8.34
CA SER A 38 4.04 12.55 -9.12
C SER A 38 3.99 11.23 -9.89
N ASP A 39 5.11 10.50 -9.97
CA ASP A 39 5.22 9.17 -10.56
C ASP A 39 4.58 8.08 -9.68
N LEU A 40 4.48 8.28 -8.37
CA LEU A 40 3.90 7.30 -7.46
C LEU A 40 2.39 7.14 -7.74
N VAL A 41 1.92 5.90 -7.66
CA VAL A 41 0.52 5.56 -7.92
C VAL A 41 -0.19 5.30 -6.59
N PHE A 42 -1.34 5.93 -6.36
CA PHE A 42 -2.14 5.67 -5.16
C PHE A 42 -3.14 4.55 -5.38
N GLN A 43 -3.23 3.61 -4.44
CA GLN A 43 -4.36 2.70 -4.32
C GLN A 43 -5.00 2.80 -2.92
N PRO A 44 -6.34 2.83 -2.82
CA PRO A 44 -7.02 2.77 -1.53
C PRO A 44 -6.71 1.46 -0.80
N PHE A 45 -6.46 1.51 0.50
CA PHE A 45 -6.29 0.31 1.30
C PHE A 45 -7.64 -0.36 1.63
N SER A 46 -8.28 -0.94 0.62
CA SER A 46 -9.56 -1.62 0.74
C SER A 46 -9.57 -2.88 -0.12
N VAL A 47 -10.04 -4.00 0.43
CA VAL A 47 -10.16 -5.29 -0.27
C VAL A 47 -10.81 -5.16 -1.64
N LYS A 48 -11.86 -4.33 -1.76
CA LYS A 48 -12.65 -4.19 -2.99
C LYS A 48 -11.99 -3.31 -4.05
N LYS A 49 -10.95 -2.56 -3.69
CA LYS A 49 -10.34 -1.53 -4.55
C LYS A 49 -8.85 -1.75 -4.77
N LEU A 50 -8.27 -2.74 -4.09
CA LEU A 50 -6.88 -3.11 -4.28
C LEU A 50 -6.77 -4.01 -5.51
N THR A 51 -5.92 -3.59 -6.43
CA THR A 51 -5.65 -4.30 -7.67
C THR A 51 -4.16 -4.61 -7.77
N LEU A 52 -3.84 -5.89 -7.92
CA LEU A 52 -2.47 -6.39 -7.96
C LEU A 52 -2.05 -6.75 -9.39
N ALA A 53 -0.80 -6.44 -9.72
CA ALA A 53 -0.11 -6.75 -10.96
C ALA A 53 1.24 -7.41 -10.64
N GLU A 54 1.68 -8.34 -11.49
CA GLU A 54 2.88 -9.14 -11.23
C GLU A 54 4.16 -8.30 -11.13
N ASP A 55 4.29 -7.29 -11.98
CA ASP A 55 5.47 -6.42 -12.05
C ASP A 55 5.38 -5.18 -11.14
N GLY A 56 4.31 -5.05 -10.34
CA GLY A 56 4.11 -3.89 -9.47
C GLY A 56 5.01 -3.92 -8.22
N VAL A 57 5.44 -2.76 -7.73
CA VAL A 57 6.11 -2.62 -6.42
C VAL A 57 5.16 -1.92 -5.46
N TYR A 58 4.76 -2.60 -4.38
CA TYR A 58 3.73 -2.11 -3.47
C TYR A 58 4.33 -1.65 -2.15
N PHE A 59 3.95 -0.45 -1.72
CA PHE A 59 4.23 0.08 -0.39
C PHE A 59 2.93 0.20 0.41
N PHE A 60 2.72 -0.73 1.33
CA PHE A 60 1.56 -0.74 2.22
C PHE A 60 1.84 0.06 3.49
N LEU A 61 1.02 1.08 3.74
CA LEU A 61 1.10 1.92 4.94
C LEU A 61 0.07 1.46 5.97
N LEU A 62 0.53 0.65 6.92
CA LEU A 62 -0.32 0.14 8.00
C LEU A 62 -0.28 1.12 9.18
N GLN A 63 -1.44 1.69 9.50
CA GLN A 63 -1.61 2.53 10.69
C GLN A 63 -2.44 1.77 11.73
N PRO A 64 -1.92 1.46 12.93
CA PRO A 64 -2.66 0.70 13.94
C PRO A 64 -4.04 1.29 14.28
N GLY A 65 -4.17 2.62 14.25
CA GLY A 65 -5.43 3.33 14.50
C GLY A 65 -6.39 3.42 13.30
N ARG A 66 -6.06 2.88 12.12
CA ARG A 66 -6.91 2.86 10.92
C ARG A 66 -7.19 1.45 10.44
N ARG A 67 -7.69 0.62 11.34
CA ARG A 67 -8.17 -0.72 11.03
C ARG A 67 -9.68 -0.65 10.82
N TYR A 68 -10.10 -0.79 9.58
CA TYR A 68 -11.50 -0.81 9.17
C TYR A 68 -11.90 -2.23 8.74
N LEU A 69 -13.19 -2.53 8.73
CA LEU A 69 -13.69 -3.83 8.26
C LEU A 69 -13.21 -4.15 6.83
N GLU A 70 -13.11 -3.13 5.99
CA GLU A 70 -12.70 -3.25 4.58
C GLU A 70 -11.22 -3.60 4.38
N ASN A 71 -10.36 -3.36 5.38
CA ASN A 71 -8.92 -3.52 5.27
C ASN A 71 -8.33 -4.52 6.27
N HIS A 72 -9.12 -4.94 7.28
CA HIS A 72 -8.64 -5.72 8.41
C HIS A 72 -7.98 -7.04 8.01
N LYS A 73 -8.54 -7.78 7.04
CA LYS A 73 -7.98 -9.07 6.60
C LYS A 73 -6.60 -8.90 5.96
N ILE A 74 -6.47 -7.96 5.03
CA ILE A 74 -5.19 -7.67 4.36
C ILE A 74 -4.19 -7.12 5.37
N TYR A 75 -4.62 -6.20 6.23
CA TYR A 75 -3.79 -5.67 7.31
C TYR A 75 -3.19 -6.80 8.14
N HIS A 76 -4.02 -7.73 8.61
CA HIS A 76 -3.57 -8.83 9.46
C HIS A 76 -2.56 -9.72 8.74
N LEU A 77 -2.87 -10.10 7.50
CA LEU A 77 -2.01 -10.95 6.68
C LEU A 77 -0.65 -10.28 6.42
N ILE A 78 -0.63 -9.00 6.04
CA ILE A 78 0.60 -8.24 5.83
C ILE A 78 1.44 -8.22 7.11
N SER A 79 0.82 -7.87 8.24
CA SER A 79 1.51 -7.76 9.54
C SER A 79 2.07 -9.09 10.07
N GLN A 80 1.56 -10.22 9.59
CA GLN A 80 2.02 -11.56 10.01
C GLN A 80 3.06 -12.17 9.08
N ARG A 81 2.94 -11.92 7.77
CA ARG A 81 3.76 -12.60 6.76
C ARG A 81 4.97 -11.79 6.30
N PHE A 82 4.94 -10.48 6.49
CA PHE A 82 5.97 -9.59 6.00
C PHE A 82 6.62 -8.84 7.15
N SER A 83 7.86 -8.41 6.93
CA SER A 83 8.55 -7.49 7.84
C SER A 83 8.47 -6.08 7.29
N PRO A 84 8.22 -5.05 8.13
CA PRO A 84 8.22 -3.68 7.66
C PRO A 84 9.63 -3.28 7.24
N VAL A 85 9.73 -2.59 6.10
CA VAL A 85 10.98 -1.96 5.66
C VAL A 85 11.27 -0.67 6.41
N TYR A 86 10.24 -0.05 6.97
CA TYR A 86 10.36 1.15 7.80
C TYR A 86 9.23 1.26 8.80
N VAL A 87 9.53 1.73 10.02
CA VAL A 87 8.55 1.91 11.09
C VAL A 87 8.68 3.31 11.68
N VAL A 88 7.63 4.11 11.54
CA VAL A 88 7.53 5.42 12.16
C VAL A 88 7.00 5.27 13.58
N ARG A 89 7.75 5.78 14.55
CA ARG A 89 7.35 5.80 15.97
C ARG A 89 7.09 7.23 16.47
N ILE A 90 6.04 7.40 17.24
CA ILE A 90 5.72 8.65 17.94
C ILE A 90 5.66 8.34 19.43
N ARG A 91 6.54 8.96 20.22
CA ARG A 91 6.65 8.70 21.67
C ARG A 91 6.85 7.21 21.98
N GLY A 92 7.69 6.53 21.17
CA GLY A 92 7.98 5.09 21.29
C GLY A 92 6.91 4.15 20.71
N LEU A 93 5.68 4.64 20.49
CA LEU A 93 4.58 3.87 19.93
C LEU A 93 4.64 3.84 18.40
N GLU A 94 4.35 2.68 17.81
CA GLU A 94 4.23 2.52 16.37
C GLU A 94 3.04 3.35 15.83
N ALA A 95 3.34 4.26 14.93
CA ALA A 95 2.35 5.13 14.30
C ALA A 95 2.03 4.69 12.87
N VAL A 96 3.05 4.31 12.09
CA VAL A 96 2.92 3.79 10.73
C VAL A 96 4.01 2.76 10.49
N SER A 97 3.64 1.60 9.97
CA SER A 97 4.58 0.60 9.43
C SER A 97 4.45 0.55 7.92
N ILE A 98 5.59 0.60 7.24
CA ILE A 98 5.69 0.56 5.78
C ILE A 98 6.22 -0.81 5.39
N TYR A 99 5.49 -1.51 4.55
CA TYR A 99 5.87 -2.80 4.00
C TYR A 99 6.08 -2.66 2.50
N ARG A 100 7.21 -3.12 2.00
CA ARG A 100 7.49 -3.22 0.57
C ARG A 100 7.23 -4.66 0.14
N ILE A 101 6.38 -4.86 -0.86
CA ILE A 101 6.00 -6.18 -1.37
C ILE A 101 6.07 -6.14 -2.90
N GLU A 102 6.80 -7.08 -3.48
CA GLU A 102 6.86 -7.24 -4.95
C GLU A 102 5.55 -7.83 -5.47
N GLY A 103 5.16 -7.49 -6.69
CA GLY A 103 3.85 -7.82 -7.25
C GLY A 103 3.59 -9.32 -7.33
N ARG A 104 4.59 -10.10 -7.77
CA ARG A 104 4.54 -11.57 -7.74
C ARG A 104 4.29 -12.13 -6.35
N GLU A 105 4.94 -11.56 -5.32
CA GLU A 105 4.75 -11.98 -3.93
C GLU A 105 3.39 -11.55 -3.40
N ALA A 106 2.95 -10.33 -3.73
CA ALA A 106 1.63 -9.82 -3.39
C ALA A 106 0.54 -10.70 -4.01
N LEU A 107 0.66 -11.10 -5.28
CA LEU A 107 -0.28 -12.02 -5.92
C LEU A 107 -0.29 -13.38 -5.22
N SER A 108 0.88 -13.97 -4.94
CA SER A 108 0.95 -15.28 -4.28
C SER A 108 0.31 -15.27 -2.88
N GLN A 109 0.46 -14.18 -2.13
CA GLN A 109 0.09 -14.13 -0.71
C GLN A 109 -1.24 -13.42 -0.43
N LEU A 110 -1.66 -12.49 -1.31
CA LEU A 110 -2.83 -11.62 -1.11
C LEU A 110 -3.96 -11.86 -2.10
N ALA A 111 -3.72 -12.48 -3.27
CA ALA A 111 -4.76 -12.72 -4.28
C ALA A 111 -6.06 -13.36 -3.76
N PRO A 112 -6.06 -14.27 -2.76
CA PRO A 112 -7.31 -14.80 -2.23
C PRO A 112 -8.24 -13.74 -1.59
N LEU A 113 -7.73 -12.53 -1.35
CA LEU A 113 -8.44 -11.45 -0.68
C LEU A 113 -8.70 -10.24 -1.58
N VAL A 114 -8.18 -10.17 -2.80
CA VAL A 114 -8.18 -8.93 -3.61
C VAL A 114 -8.33 -9.22 -5.10
N SER A 115 -8.74 -8.22 -5.88
CA SER A 115 -8.89 -8.34 -7.33
C SER A 115 -7.53 -8.42 -8.03
N ILE A 116 -7.44 -9.27 -9.05
CA ILE A 116 -6.26 -9.43 -9.91
C ILE A 116 -6.47 -8.62 -11.19
N GLN A 117 -5.47 -7.81 -11.58
CA GLN A 117 -5.53 -7.08 -12.85
C GLN A 117 -5.37 -8.07 -14.02
N GLY A 118 -6.40 -8.19 -14.87
CA GLY A 118 -6.39 -9.05 -16.07
C GLY A 118 -7.51 -10.10 -16.17
N GLU A 119 -8.32 -10.30 -15.12
CA GLU A 119 -9.48 -11.22 -15.19
C GLU A 119 -10.76 -10.58 -15.74
N GLU A 120 -10.85 -9.24 -15.79
CA GLU A 120 -12.06 -8.53 -16.26
C GLU A 120 -12.24 -8.57 -17.79
N GLU A 121 -11.20 -8.87 -18.59
CA GLU A 121 -11.32 -8.88 -20.06
C GLU A 121 -11.86 -10.18 -20.67
N ARG A 122 -12.12 -11.23 -19.86
CA ARG A 122 -12.67 -12.51 -20.37
C ARG A 122 -14.19 -12.65 -20.20
N GLY A 123 -14.87 -11.62 -19.71
CA GLY A 123 -16.28 -11.66 -19.29
C GLY A 123 -17.33 -11.11 -20.27
N GLU A 124 -16.97 -10.62 -21.46
CA GLU A 124 -17.95 -10.06 -22.41
C GLU A 124 -17.74 -10.56 -23.85
N LYS A 125 -17.95 -11.86 -24.08
CA LYS A 125 -18.41 -12.38 -25.38
C LYS A 125 -19.25 -13.65 -25.17
N GLN A 126 -20.55 -13.48 -24.94
CA GLN A 126 -21.58 -14.45 -25.33
C GLN A 126 -22.76 -13.72 -25.94
#